data_AF-A0A8J3ZE05-F1
#
_entry.id   AF-A0A8J3ZE05-F1
#
_cell.length_a   1.000
_cell.length_b   1.000
_cell.length_c   1.000
_cell.angle_alpha   90.00
_cell.angle_beta   90.00
_cell.angle_gamma   90.00
#
_symmetry.space_group_name_H-M   'P 1'
#
loop_
_entity.id
_entity.type
_entity.pdbx_description
1 polymer ?
#
loop_
_entity_poly.entity_id
_entity_poly.type
_entity_poly.pdbx_seq_one_letter_code
_entity_poly.pdbx_strand_id
1 'polypeptide(L)'
;MDWETKPMGFTASLQPMHSSEPVGEEADIDGSFFDLTESLNVLGLDGECIVTGNVLLATGDDEAEEESAYVWSGMLDAEEVQRNWQQLQGVTLERLMAAFRETPNGKSTNDQGNDEYLKFHFVALKDVYRRAADARAAMSFLVC
;
A
#
# COMPACT_ATOMS: atom_id res chain seq x y z
N MET A 1 31.16 -8.74 -3.52
CA MET A 1 30.30 -8.38 -2.38
C MET A 1 29.10 -7.74 -3.00
N ASP A 2 28.16 -8.60 -3.36
CA ASP A 2 26.90 -8.22 -3.97
C ASP A 2 25.99 -7.71 -2.86
N TRP A 3 25.72 -6.42 -2.90
CA TRP A 3 24.71 -5.79 -2.06
C TRP A 3 23.36 -6.14 -2.71
N GLU A 4 22.81 -7.30 -2.36
CA GLU A 4 21.39 -7.56 -2.57
C GLU A 4 20.64 -6.53 -1.72
N THR A 5 20.21 -5.47 -2.39
CA THR A 5 19.22 -4.53 -1.88
C THR A 5 17.99 -5.38 -1.57
N LYS A 6 17.75 -5.66 -0.30
CA LYS A 6 16.46 -6.24 0.12
C LYS A 6 15.39 -5.27 -0.39
N PRO A 7 14.50 -5.68 -1.31
CA PRO A 7 13.37 -4.84 -1.67
C PRO A 7 12.58 -4.61 -0.37
N MET A 8 12.32 -3.34 -0.05
CA MET A 8 11.41 -3.00 1.03
C MET A 8 10.02 -3.43 0.59
N GLY A 9 9.61 -4.63 1.02
CA GLY A 9 8.37 -5.27 0.61
C GLY A 9 7.25 -4.89 1.57
N PHE A 10 6.07 -4.66 1.01
CA PHE A 10 4.88 -4.41 1.81
C PHE A 10 3.98 -5.63 1.81
N THR A 11 3.45 -6.05 2.95
CA THR A 11 2.57 -7.21 3.02
C THR A 11 1.19 -6.82 3.53
N ALA A 12 0.17 -6.93 2.68
CA ALA A 12 -1.23 -6.89 3.13
C ALA A 12 -1.69 -8.31 3.52
N SER A 13 -2.38 -8.49 4.65
CA SER A 13 -2.94 -9.79 5.06
C SER A 13 -4.41 -9.67 5.45
N LEU A 14 -5.23 -10.63 5.01
CA LEU A 14 -6.66 -10.70 5.31
C LEU A 14 -6.91 -11.52 6.58
N GLN A 15 -7.64 -10.93 7.54
CA GLN A 15 -8.13 -11.65 8.72
C GLN A 15 -9.65 -11.86 8.66
N PRO A 16 -10.14 -13.12 8.67
CA PRO A 16 -11.56 -13.40 8.80
C PRO A 16 -12.09 -12.97 10.18
N MET A 17 -13.30 -12.40 10.24
CA MET A 17 -13.97 -11.93 11.47
C MET A 17 -14.12 -12.96 12.61
N HIS A 18 -13.88 -14.25 12.36
CA HIS A 18 -14.10 -15.34 13.32
C HIS A 18 -12.88 -16.28 13.50
N SER A 19 -11.71 -15.91 12.99
CA SER A 19 -10.49 -16.72 13.10
C SER A 19 -9.33 -15.90 13.65
N SER A 20 -8.60 -16.45 14.62
CA SER A 20 -7.34 -15.88 15.14
C SER A 20 -6.14 -16.12 14.23
N GLU A 21 -6.30 -16.90 13.15
CA GLU A 21 -5.24 -17.17 12.18
C GLU A 21 -5.52 -16.37 10.89
N PRO A 22 -4.60 -15.47 10.47
CA PRO A 22 -4.70 -14.82 9.17
C PRO A 22 -4.66 -15.88 8.09
N VAL A 23 -5.68 -15.92 7.23
CA VAL A 23 -5.68 -16.76 6.02
C VAL A 23 -4.97 -15.99 4.89
N GLY A 24 -4.00 -15.14 5.26
CA GLY A 24 -3.66 -13.91 4.55
C GLY A 24 -3.10 -14.15 3.16
N GLU A 25 -3.78 -13.62 2.15
CA GLU A 25 -3.19 -13.42 0.82
C GLU A 25 -2.29 -12.19 0.88
N GLU A 26 -0.99 -12.39 0.67
CA GLU A 26 0.03 -11.35 0.65
C GLU A 26 0.07 -10.65 -0.72
N ALA A 27 0.08 -9.32 -0.72
CA ALA A 27 0.33 -8.53 -1.93
C ALA A 27 1.48 -7.56 -1.68
N ASP A 28 2.56 -7.76 -2.43
CA ASP A 28 3.73 -6.90 -2.42
C ASP A 28 3.53 -5.68 -3.34
N ILE A 29 3.58 -4.49 -2.75
CA ILE A 29 3.52 -3.22 -3.49
C ILE A 29 4.88 -2.52 -3.62
N ASP A 30 5.96 -3.09 -3.06
CA ASP A 30 7.36 -2.61 -3.11
C ASP A 30 7.50 -1.07 -2.93
N GLY A 31 8.61 -0.47 -3.39
CA GLY A 31 8.89 0.96 -3.35
C GLY A 31 7.87 1.88 -4.04
N SER A 32 6.82 1.35 -4.67
CA SER A 32 5.75 2.17 -5.27
C SER A 32 4.80 2.78 -4.23
N PHE A 33 4.93 2.42 -2.95
CA PHE A 33 4.06 2.93 -1.88
C PHE A 33 4.01 4.47 -1.85
N PHE A 34 5.15 5.14 -2.07
CA PHE A 34 5.24 6.60 -2.05
C PHE A 34 4.47 7.20 -3.24
N ASP A 35 4.73 6.69 -4.45
CA ASP A 35 4.09 7.16 -5.68
C ASP A 35 2.58 6.88 -5.69
N LEU A 36 2.13 5.74 -5.16
CA LEU A 36 0.73 5.42 -4.96
C LEU A 36 0.07 6.38 -3.97
N THR A 37 0.71 6.62 -2.82
CA THR A 37 0.22 7.52 -1.79
C THR A 37 0.03 8.93 -2.34
N GLU A 38 1.06 9.49 -3.00
CA GLU A 38 0.99 10.82 -3.58
C GLU A 38 -0.07 10.92 -4.68
N SER A 39 -0.17 9.91 -5.55
CA SER A 39 -1.16 9.89 -6.63
C SER A 39 -2.60 9.86 -6.09
N LEU A 40 -2.85 9.09 -5.04
CA LEU A 40 -4.17 9.03 -4.38
C LEU A 40 -4.49 10.33 -3.65
N ASN A 41 -3.50 10.96 -3.02
CA ASN A 41 -3.65 12.27 -2.37
C ASN A 41 -4.02 13.37 -3.37
N VAL A 42 -3.40 13.38 -4.56
CA VAL A 42 -3.76 14.32 -5.65
C VAL A 42 -5.23 14.11 -6.09
N LEU A 43 -5.74 12.88 -6.05
CA LEU A 43 -7.15 12.57 -6.33
C LEU A 43 -8.10 12.94 -5.18
N GLY A 44 -7.60 13.51 -4.08
CA GLY A 44 -8.39 13.90 -2.91
C GLY A 44 -8.81 12.73 -2.02
N LEU A 45 -8.12 11.59 -2.14
CA LEU A 45 -8.30 10.45 -1.25
C LEU A 45 -7.27 10.48 -0.13
N ASP A 46 -7.53 9.72 0.94
CA ASP A 46 -6.56 9.50 2.01
C ASP A 46 -5.57 8.42 1.57
N GLY A 47 -4.60 8.81 0.75
CA GLY A 47 -3.64 7.90 0.13
C GLY A 47 -2.79 7.16 1.16
N GLU A 48 -2.45 7.83 2.27
CA GLU A 48 -1.68 7.24 3.36
C GLU A 48 -2.50 6.12 4.01
N CYS A 49 -3.71 6.41 4.50
CA CYS A 49 -4.59 5.39 5.08
C CYS A 49 -4.88 4.24 4.11
N ILE A 50 -5.05 4.53 2.81
CA ILE A 50 -5.33 3.50 1.80
C ILE A 50 -4.13 2.58 1.56
N VAL A 51 -2.93 3.14 1.44
CA VAL A 51 -1.73 2.39 1.07
C VAL A 51 -1.14 1.68 2.28
N THR A 52 -1.28 2.23 3.48
CA THR A 52 -0.55 1.77 4.65
C THR A 52 -1.40 1.50 5.89
N GLY A 53 -2.68 1.85 5.86
CA GLY A 53 -3.61 1.69 6.99
C GLY A 53 -3.41 2.72 8.10
N ASN A 54 -4.14 2.55 9.19
CA ASN A 54 -3.92 3.35 10.39
C ASN A 54 -2.66 2.85 11.10
N VAL A 55 -1.60 3.67 11.12
CA VAL A 55 -0.31 3.32 11.74
C VAL A 55 -0.51 3.01 13.22
N LEU A 56 -0.18 1.78 13.63
CA LEU A 56 -0.36 1.34 15.01
C LEU A 56 0.92 1.49 15.84
N LEU A 57 2.08 1.19 15.26
CA LEU A 57 3.39 1.29 15.91
C LEU A 57 4.49 1.46 14.86
N ALA A 58 5.38 2.44 15.06
CA ALA A 58 6.75 2.35 14.57
C ALA A 58 7.53 1.63 15.68
N THR A 59 7.89 0.36 15.48
CA THR A 59 8.79 -0.31 16.42
C THR A 59 10.21 0.16 16.14
N GLY A 60 10.52 1.38 16.59
CA GLY A 60 11.89 1.79 16.81
C GLY A 60 12.30 1.24 18.17
N ASP A 61 13.00 0.12 18.21
CA ASP A 61 13.78 -0.21 19.39
C ASP A 61 14.88 0.86 19.46
N ASP A 62 14.79 1.75 20.45
CA ASP A 62 15.75 2.85 20.68
C ASP A 62 17.19 2.35 20.95
N GLU A 63 17.43 1.03 20.90
CA GLU A 63 18.73 0.37 21.13
C GLU A 63 19.19 -0.56 19.99
N ALA A 64 18.67 -0.42 18.77
CA ALA A 64 19.24 -1.10 17.61
C ALA A 64 20.35 -0.25 16.95
N GLU A 65 21.56 -0.38 17.46
CA GLU A 65 22.78 -0.02 16.71
C GLU A 65 22.79 -0.86 15.40
N GLU A 66 23.00 -0.18 14.27
CA GLU A 66 23.18 -0.73 12.89
C GLU A 66 21.90 -1.18 12.13
N GLU A 67 21.53 -0.39 11.10
CA GLU A 67 20.75 -0.77 9.91
C GLU A 67 19.46 -1.62 10.10
N SER A 68 18.75 -1.51 11.23
CA SER A 68 17.43 -2.15 11.37
C SER A 68 16.37 -1.34 10.63
N ALA A 69 15.91 -1.88 9.50
CA ALA A 69 14.83 -1.33 8.67
C ALA A 69 13.62 -0.92 9.53
N TYR A 70 13.06 0.25 9.26
CA TYR A 70 11.87 0.75 9.95
C TYR A 70 10.68 -0.15 9.62
N VAL A 71 10.45 -1.16 10.44
CA VAL A 71 9.24 -1.97 10.36
C VAL A 71 8.11 -1.20 11.00
N TRP A 72 7.10 -0.86 10.23
CA TRP A 72 5.86 -0.31 10.76
C TRP A 72 4.67 -1.11 10.29
N SER A 73 3.65 -1.14 11.16
CA SER A 73 2.42 -1.88 10.91
C SER A 73 1.23 -0.93 10.94
N GLY A 74 0.30 -1.16 10.02
CA GLY A 74 -0.99 -0.50 9.98
C GLY A 74 -2.13 -1.49 9.97
N MET A 75 -3.31 -1.07 10.39
CA MET A 75 -4.53 -1.85 10.25
C MET A 75 -5.70 -1.01 9.78
N LEU A 76 -6.62 -1.67 9.09
CA LEU A 76 -7.96 -1.19 8.81
C LEU A 76 -8.97 -2.23 9.24
N ASP A 77 -10.00 -1.79 9.95
CA ASP A 77 -11.14 -2.66 10.22
C ASP A 77 -11.98 -2.88 8.95
N ALA A 78 -12.95 -3.80 9.03
CA ALA A 78 -13.79 -4.14 7.89
C ALA A 78 -14.64 -2.96 7.37
N GLU A 79 -15.04 -2.01 8.22
CA GLU A 79 -15.80 -0.83 7.80
C GLU A 79 -14.91 0.15 7.04
N GLU A 80 -13.69 0.36 7.52
CA GLU A 80 -12.67 1.17 6.87
C GLU A 80 -12.27 0.58 5.52
N VAL A 81 -12.08 -0.74 5.43
CA VAL A 81 -11.84 -1.46 4.17
C VAL A 81 -12.98 -1.23 3.18
N GLN A 82 -14.25 -1.34 3.60
CA GLN A 82 -15.40 -1.10 2.73
C GLN A 82 -15.45 0.34 2.22
N ARG A 83 -15.22 1.30 3.11
CA ARG A 83 -15.21 2.72 2.75
C ARG A 83 -14.10 3.02 1.74
N ASN A 84 -12.89 2.55 2.00
CA ASN A 84 -11.74 2.75 1.12
C ASN A 84 -11.95 2.05 -0.23
N TRP A 85 -12.53 0.84 -0.23
CA TRP A 85 -12.90 0.15 -1.47
C TRP A 85 -13.91 0.94 -2.32
N GLN A 86 -14.97 1.48 -1.70
CA GLN A 86 -15.96 2.31 -2.42
C GLN A 86 -15.32 3.53 -3.08
N GLN A 87 -14.34 4.16 -2.42
CA GLN A 87 -13.58 5.27 -3.01
C GLN A 87 -12.72 4.80 -4.20
N LEU A 88 -11.99 3.68 -4.04
CA LEU A 88 -11.13 3.09 -5.07
C LEU A 88 -11.88 2.58 -6.31
N GLN A 89 -13.16 2.23 -6.18
CA GLN A 89 -13.99 1.85 -7.34
C GLN A 89 -14.07 2.97 -8.38
N GLY A 90 -14.10 4.24 -7.93
CA GLY A 90 -14.13 5.41 -8.81
C GLY A 90 -12.79 5.79 -9.44
N VAL A 91 -11.69 5.16 -9.01
CA VAL A 91 -10.34 5.45 -9.50
C VAL A 91 -9.96 4.45 -10.59
N THR A 92 -9.94 4.94 -11.83
CA THR A 92 -9.41 4.22 -13.00
C THR A 92 -7.90 4.35 -13.08
N LEU A 93 -7.23 3.42 -13.77
CA LEU A 93 -5.80 3.50 -14.05
C LEU A 93 -5.40 4.83 -14.72
N GLU A 94 -6.18 5.29 -15.69
CA GLU A 94 -5.92 6.55 -16.40
C GLU A 94 -5.94 7.76 -15.45
N ARG A 95 -6.97 7.86 -14.58
CA ARG A 95 -7.05 8.91 -13.55
C ARG A 95 -5.89 8.87 -12.57
N LEU A 96 -5.48 7.68 -12.14
CA LEU A 96 -4.31 7.54 -11.27
C LEU A 96 -3.03 8.01 -11.99
N MET A 97 -2.79 7.57 -13.21
CA MET A 97 -1.59 7.96 -13.95
C MET A 97 -1.58 9.45 -14.29
N ALA A 98 -2.74 10.05 -14.55
CA ALA A 98 -2.85 11.49 -14.71
C ALA A 98 -2.47 12.23 -13.41
N ALA A 99 -2.96 11.75 -12.27
CA ALA A 99 -2.62 12.30 -10.96
C ALA A 99 -1.12 12.12 -10.64
N PHE A 100 -0.55 10.95 -10.92
CA PHE A 100 0.88 10.68 -10.76
C PHE A 100 1.74 11.71 -11.51
N ARG A 101 1.40 12.02 -12.76
CA ARG A 101 2.13 13.02 -13.57
C ARG A 101 2.08 14.44 -13.01
N GLU A 102 1.19 14.72 -12.06
CA GLU A 102 1.11 16.01 -11.36
C GLU A 102 2.00 16.06 -10.11
N THR A 103 2.45 14.90 -9.59
CA THR A 103 3.36 14.78 -8.44
C THR A 103 4.78 15.25 -8.80
N PRO A 104 5.61 15.60 -7.79
CA PRO A 104 7.03 15.90 -8.03
C PRO A 104 7.77 14.76 -8.73
N ASN A 105 7.50 13.51 -8.33
CA ASN A 105 8.12 12.33 -8.93
C ASN A 105 7.69 12.15 -10.39
N GLY A 106 6.38 12.17 -10.67
CA GLY A 106 5.87 12.05 -12.04
C GLY A 106 6.28 13.19 -12.97
N LYS A 107 6.62 14.38 -12.45
CA LYS A 107 7.20 15.48 -13.22
C LYS A 107 8.69 15.32 -13.50
N SER A 108 9.41 14.61 -12.63
CA SER A 108 10.87 14.43 -12.73
C SER A 108 11.26 13.19 -13.53
N THR A 109 10.41 12.16 -13.56
CA THR A 109 10.64 10.92 -14.30
C THR A 109 9.87 10.92 -15.63
N ASN A 110 10.57 11.02 -16.76
CA ASN A 110 10.03 10.68 -18.09
C ASN A 110 10.23 9.19 -18.42
N ASP A 111 10.41 8.34 -17.40
CA ASP A 111 10.81 6.95 -17.58
C ASP A 111 9.58 6.04 -17.70
N GLN A 112 9.43 5.39 -18.85
CA GLN A 112 8.31 4.50 -19.14
C GLN A 112 8.29 3.27 -18.21
N GLY A 113 9.45 2.88 -17.66
CA GLY A 113 9.53 1.79 -16.68
C GLY A 113 8.76 2.10 -15.39
N ASN A 114 8.75 3.36 -14.95
CA ASN A 114 8.05 3.77 -13.73
C ASN A 114 6.52 3.75 -13.92
N ASP A 115 6.04 4.06 -15.14
CA ASP A 115 4.62 4.03 -15.50
C ASP A 115 4.04 2.61 -15.45
N GLU A 116 4.75 1.59 -15.95
CA GLU A 116 4.28 0.21 -15.89
C GLU A 116 4.33 -0.36 -14.47
N TYR A 117 5.37 0.01 -13.72
CA TYR A 117 5.55 -0.37 -12.33
C TYR A 117 4.39 0.11 -11.44
N LEU A 118 4.07 1.39 -11.51
CA LEU A 118 2.97 1.99 -10.74
C LEU A 118 1.61 1.39 -11.11
N LYS A 119 1.38 1.12 -12.40
CA LYS A 119 0.12 0.51 -12.88
C LYS A 119 -0.08 -0.88 -12.31
N PHE A 120 0.96 -1.70 -12.30
CA PHE A 120 0.91 -3.06 -11.75
C PHE A 120 0.49 -3.03 -10.28
N HIS A 121 1.14 -2.19 -9.48
CA HIS A 121 0.89 -2.10 -8.04
C HIS A 121 -0.47 -1.50 -7.70
N PHE A 122 -0.95 -0.53 -8.47
CA PHE A 122 -2.30 -0.03 -8.29
C PHE A 122 -3.38 -1.09 -8.56
N VAL A 123 -3.19 -1.91 -9.59
CA VAL A 123 -4.12 -3.02 -9.89
C VAL A 123 -4.09 -4.04 -8.75
N ALA A 124 -2.91 -4.39 -8.24
CA ALA A 124 -2.77 -5.28 -7.10
C ALA A 124 -3.49 -4.73 -5.86
N LEU A 125 -3.26 -3.46 -5.50
CA LEU A 125 -3.93 -2.79 -4.38
C LEU A 125 -5.45 -2.85 -4.50
N LYS A 126 -6.00 -2.51 -5.67
CA LYS A 126 -7.46 -2.58 -5.90
C LYS A 126 -8.00 -3.98 -5.77
N ASP A 127 -7.29 -5.00 -6.24
CA ASP A 127 -7.75 -6.37 -6.15
C ASP A 127 -7.74 -6.91 -4.72
N VAL A 128 -6.77 -6.52 -3.90
CA VAL A 128 -6.76 -6.83 -2.46
C VAL A 128 -7.95 -6.17 -1.75
N TYR A 129 -8.17 -4.86 -1.97
CA TYR A 129 -9.32 -4.16 -1.39
C TYR A 129 -10.65 -4.77 -1.83
N ARG A 130 -10.78 -5.15 -3.11
CA ARG A 130 -11.97 -5.84 -3.63
C ARG A 130 -12.22 -7.14 -2.87
N ARG A 131 -11.21 -8.00 -2.75
CA ARG A 131 -11.31 -9.29 -2.05
C ARG A 131 -11.62 -9.11 -0.57
N ALA A 132 -10.95 -8.18 0.10
CA ALA A 132 -11.19 -7.84 1.50
C ALA A 132 -12.63 -7.36 1.73
N ALA A 133 -13.12 -6.49 0.83
CA ALA A 133 -14.49 -6.01 0.88
C ALA A 133 -15.51 -7.12 0.58
N ASP A 134 -15.29 -7.95 -0.44
CA ASP A 134 -16.17 -9.09 -0.76
C ASP A 134 -16.27 -10.06 0.44
N ALA A 135 -15.17 -10.26 1.17
CA ALA A 135 -15.09 -11.10 2.37
C ALA A 135 -15.54 -10.42 3.67
N ARG A 136 -15.79 -9.09 3.67
CA ARG A 136 -16.00 -8.28 4.88
C ARG A 136 -14.89 -8.47 5.93
N ALA A 137 -13.64 -8.52 5.46
CA ALA A 137 -12.45 -8.75 6.27
C ALA A 137 -11.77 -7.43 6.65
N ALA A 138 -11.04 -7.47 7.77
CA ALA A 138 -10.05 -6.46 8.10
C ALA A 138 -8.77 -6.67 7.26
N MET A 139 -7.96 -5.61 7.15
CA MET A 139 -6.66 -5.65 6.48
C MET A 139 -5.57 -5.22 7.45
N SER A 140 -4.49 -5.99 7.54
CA SER A 140 -3.24 -5.58 8.17
C SER A 140 -2.20 -5.28 7.11
N PHE A 141 -1.34 -4.33 7.41
CA PHE A 141 -0.32 -3.80 6.54
C PHE A 141 1.03 -3.84 7.25
N LEU A 142 2.06 -4.27 6.55
CA LEU A 142 3.42 -4.35 7.06
C LEU A 142 4.35 -3.74 6.04
N VAL A 143 5.06 -2.67 6.40
CA VAL A 143 6.18 -2.14 5.62
C VAL A 143 7.47 -2.61 6.29
N CYS A 144 8.37 -3.22 5.54
CA CYS A 144 9.67 -3.73 6.00
C CYS A 144 10.83 -3.13 5.23
#